data_AF-A0A415P717-F1
#
_entry.id   AF-A0A415P717-F1
#
_cell.length_a   1.000
_cell.length_b   1.000
_cell.length_c   1.000
_cell.angle_alpha   90.00
_cell.angle_beta   90.00
_cell.angle_gamma   90.00
#
_symmetry.space_group_name_H-M   'P 1'
#
loop_
_entity.id
_entity.type
_entity.pdbx_description
1 polymer ?
#
loop_
_entity_poly.entity_id
_entity_poly.type
_entity_poly.pdbx_seq_one_letter_code
_entity_poly.pdbx_strand_id
1 'polypeptide(L)'
;MMNTVIKLFSNVFTLPMKIVVTIVSILGISVFFVDLPAGFHFTFVDERYMEDVIALYRKEMPELANVAYMRKAMDYGLIGVFHGDELAGFMGVHEGGSGSMGMLEVKDCYKRKGLGSALEKAVINMQLERGKIPYGEIFIDNTASLKLQEHVGLTIGDRLTYWFYK
;
A
#
# COMPACT_ATOMS: atom_id res chain seq x y z
N MET A 1 31.65 22.02 19.00
CA MET A 1 32.29 20.86 18.33
C MET A 1 31.21 19.86 17.88
N MET A 2 30.25 20.31 17.06
CA MET A 2 29.07 19.52 16.65
C MET A 2 28.75 19.63 15.15
N ASN A 3 29.63 20.30 14.37
CA ASN A 3 29.42 20.58 12.95
C ASN A 3 30.33 19.75 12.01
N THR A 4 31.11 18.81 12.54
CA THR A 4 32.09 18.05 11.75
C THR A 4 31.64 16.61 11.46
N VAL A 5 30.67 16.06 12.20
CA VAL A 5 30.18 14.68 11.99
C VAL A 5 29.20 14.56 10.82
N ILE A 6 28.55 15.67 10.42
CA ILE A 6 27.55 15.66 9.32
C ILE A 6 28.21 15.66 7.93
N LYS A 7 29.49 16.05 7.81
CA LYS A 7 30.18 16.18 6.51
C LYS A 7 30.91 14.93 6.00
N LEU A 8 30.96 13.84 6.77
CA LEU A 8 31.67 12.62 6.38
C LEU A 8 30.79 11.52 5.78
N PHE A 9 29.48 11.73 5.68
CA PHE A 9 28.55 10.73 5.11
C PHE A 9 27.94 11.12 3.76
N SER A 10 28.37 12.22 3.15
CA SER A 10 27.73 12.76 1.94
C SER A 10 28.15 12.13 0.61
N ASN A 11 29.04 11.12 0.60
CA ASN A 11 29.66 10.64 -0.65
C ASN A 11 29.51 9.14 -0.98
N VAL A 12 28.69 8.35 -0.26
CA VAL A 12 28.44 6.94 -0.64
C VAL A 12 26.98 6.47 -0.46
N PHE A 13 26.09 7.25 0.14
CA PHE A 13 24.70 6.82 0.36
C PHE A 13 23.75 7.71 -0.44
N THR A 14 23.01 7.10 -1.37
CA THR A 14 21.73 7.64 -1.83
C THR A 14 20.90 8.01 -0.59
N LEU A 15 20.38 9.23 -0.56
CA LEU A 15 19.66 9.77 0.60
C LEU A 15 18.60 8.77 1.09
N PRO A 16 18.52 8.47 2.40
CA PRO A 16 17.53 7.52 2.90
C PRO A 16 16.13 8.06 2.63
N MET A 17 15.28 7.23 2.02
CA MET A 17 13.88 7.57 1.77
C MET A 17 13.17 7.81 3.11
N LYS A 18 12.53 8.98 3.25
CA LYS A 18 11.80 9.34 4.47
C LYS A 18 10.37 8.80 4.38
N ILE A 19 10.04 7.89 5.29
CA ILE A 19 8.75 7.21 5.33
C ILE A 19 8.14 7.41 6.73
N VAL A 20 6.81 7.49 6.78
CA VAL A 20 6.03 7.40 8.02
C VAL A 20 5.28 6.08 8.04
N VAL A 21 5.17 5.50 9.22
CA VAL A 21 4.36 4.30 9.44
C VAL A 21 2.96 4.72 9.81
N THR A 22 1.97 4.12 9.19
CA THR A 22 0.56 4.25 9.57
C THR A 22 0.11 2.96 10.21
N ILE A 23 -0.66 3.08 11.28
CA ILE A 23 -1.16 1.93 12.06
C ILE A 23 -2.65 2.14 12.25
N VAL A 24 -3.42 1.06 12.14
CA VAL A 24 -4.80 1.04 12.64
C VAL A 24 -4.74 1.20 14.16
N SER A 25 -5.23 2.31 14.71
CA SER A 25 -5.48 2.40 16.15
C SER A 25 -6.61 1.41 16.49
N ILE A 26 -6.26 0.25 17.04
CA ILE A 26 -7.19 -0.87 17.30
C ILE A 26 -8.06 -0.61 18.55
N LEU A 27 -8.20 0.63 19.00
CA LEU A 27 -9.10 0.95 20.11
C LEU A 27 -10.56 0.91 19.61
N GLY A 28 -11.11 -0.30 19.49
CA GLY A 28 -12.55 -0.57 19.35
C GLY A 28 -13.09 -0.88 17.96
N ILE A 29 -12.27 -0.89 16.90
CA ILE A 29 -12.70 -1.24 15.53
C ILE A 29 -12.23 -2.65 15.18
N SER A 30 -13.17 -3.59 15.06
CA SER A 30 -12.89 -4.97 14.65
C SER A 30 -13.03 -5.20 13.13
N VAL A 31 -13.84 -4.38 12.44
CA VAL A 31 -14.12 -4.46 11.00
C VAL A 31 -14.52 -3.07 10.49
N PHE A 32 -13.99 -2.65 9.35
CA PHE A 32 -14.42 -1.47 8.62
C PHE A 32 -15.61 -1.78 7.71
N PHE A 33 -16.63 -0.93 7.72
CA PHE A 33 -17.64 -0.93 6.66
C PHE A 33 -17.04 -0.43 5.35
N VAL A 34 -17.19 -1.23 4.29
CA VAL A 34 -16.68 -0.92 2.96
C VAL A 34 -17.84 -0.51 2.06
N ASP A 35 -17.87 0.77 1.70
CA ASP A 35 -18.78 1.28 0.68
C ASP A 35 -18.10 1.21 -0.69
N LEU A 36 -18.76 0.56 -1.64
CA LEU A 36 -18.25 0.37 -2.99
C LEU A 36 -19.27 0.92 -4.01
N PRO A 37 -18.87 1.79 -4.94
CA PRO A 37 -19.81 2.35 -5.92
C PRO A 37 -20.49 1.26 -6.75
N ALA A 38 -21.74 1.53 -7.15
CA ALA A 38 -22.49 0.62 -8.01
C ALA A 38 -21.72 0.26 -9.29
N GLY A 39 -21.80 -1.00 -9.70
CA GLY A 39 -21.08 -1.55 -10.86
C GLY A 39 -19.68 -2.07 -10.55
N PHE A 40 -19.14 -1.79 -9.36
CA PHE A 40 -17.86 -2.35 -8.93
C PHE A 40 -18.05 -3.55 -8.00
N HIS A 41 -17.08 -4.45 -8.01
CA HIS A 41 -17.00 -5.55 -7.04
C HIS A 41 -15.55 -5.86 -6.68
N PHE A 42 -15.35 -6.51 -5.54
CA PHE A 42 -14.03 -7.03 -5.14
C PHE A 42 -13.88 -8.49 -5.54
N THR A 43 -12.67 -8.87 -5.92
CA THR A 43 -12.23 -10.27 -5.94
C THR A 43 -10.74 -10.34 -5.65
N PHE A 44 -10.27 -11.51 -5.20
CA PHE A 44 -8.85 -11.78 -5.21
C PHE A 44 -8.35 -11.78 -6.65
N VAL A 45 -7.22 -11.13 -6.86
CA VAL A 45 -6.54 -11.11 -8.15
C VAL A 45 -5.78 -12.42 -8.30
N ASP A 46 -5.96 -13.07 -9.46
CA ASP A 46 -5.23 -14.27 -9.83
C ASP A 46 -4.39 -14.06 -11.10
N GLU A 47 -3.73 -15.12 -11.57
CA GLU A 47 -2.78 -15.09 -12.68
C GLU A 47 -3.40 -14.54 -13.99
N ARG A 48 -4.73 -14.58 -14.16
CA ARG A 48 -5.40 -14.01 -15.36
C ARG A 48 -5.14 -12.51 -15.52
N TYR A 49 -4.86 -11.81 -14.42
CA TYR A 49 -4.64 -10.37 -14.38
C TYR A 49 -3.17 -9.99 -14.11
N MET A 50 -2.25 -10.95 -14.18
CA MET A 50 -0.82 -10.74 -13.89
C MET A 50 -0.23 -9.58 -14.71
N GLU A 51 -0.53 -9.53 -16.01
CA GLU A 51 -0.02 -8.47 -16.89
C GLU A 51 -0.57 -7.10 -16.50
N ASP A 52 -1.87 -6.99 -16.19
CA ASP A 52 -2.52 -5.74 -15.79
C ASP A 52 -1.95 -5.21 -14.46
N VAL A 53 -1.76 -6.08 -13.47
CA VAL A 53 -1.17 -5.73 -12.17
C VAL A 53 0.25 -5.24 -12.35
N ILE A 54 1.08 -5.97 -13.11
CA ILE A 54 2.47 -5.56 -13.39
C ILE A 54 2.51 -4.22 -14.11
N ALA A 55 1.68 -4.05 -15.15
CA ALA A 55 1.65 -2.83 -15.95
C ALA A 55 1.24 -1.62 -15.10
N LEU A 56 0.26 -1.79 -14.22
CA LEU A 56 -0.20 -0.73 -13.34
C LEU A 56 0.83 -0.41 -12.24
N TYR A 57 1.39 -1.42 -11.57
CA TYR A 57 2.34 -1.22 -10.48
C TYR A 57 3.70 -0.68 -10.92
N ARG A 58 4.14 -1.03 -12.13
CA ARG A 58 5.43 -0.60 -12.70
C ARG A 58 5.59 0.91 -12.77
N LYS A 59 4.48 1.66 -12.84
CA LYS A 59 4.49 3.12 -12.88
C LYS A 59 5.13 3.72 -11.62
N GLU A 60 4.85 3.12 -10.47
CA GLU A 60 5.35 3.59 -9.18
C GLU A 60 6.61 2.83 -8.73
N MET A 61 6.67 1.52 -8.98
CA MET A 61 7.73 0.64 -8.45
C MET A 61 8.29 -0.30 -9.54
N PRO A 62 9.04 0.22 -10.53
CA PRO A 62 9.46 -0.54 -11.70
C PRO A 62 10.34 -1.75 -11.35
N GLU A 63 11.21 -1.62 -10.36
CA GLU A 63 12.11 -2.69 -9.90
C GLU A 63 11.37 -3.87 -9.24
N LEU A 64 10.20 -3.60 -8.62
CA LEU A 64 9.40 -4.62 -7.94
C LEU A 64 8.29 -5.20 -8.84
N ALA A 65 7.94 -4.53 -9.94
CA ALA A 65 6.86 -4.92 -10.83
C ALA A 65 7.24 -6.10 -11.75
N ASN A 66 7.46 -7.27 -11.15
CA ASN A 66 7.79 -8.52 -11.81
C ASN A 66 6.88 -9.68 -11.33
N VAL A 67 6.83 -10.74 -12.13
CA VAL A 67 5.95 -11.91 -11.89
C VAL A 67 6.22 -12.56 -10.54
N ALA A 68 7.48 -12.73 -10.15
CA ALA A 68 7.82 -13.41 -8.89
C ALA A 68 7.31 -12.62 -7.67
N TYR A 69 7.41 -11.30 -7.72
CA TYR A 69 6.89 -10.42 -6.67
C TYR A 69 5.36 -10.45 -6.61
N MET A 70 4.70 -10.34 -7.77
CA MET A 70 3.25 -10.32 -7.84
C MET A 70 2.61 -11.64 -7.45
N ARG A 71 3.22 -12.78 -7.79
CA ARG A 71 2.76 -14.09 -7.32
C ARG A 71 2.74 -14.19 -5.81
N LYS A 72 3.78 -13.72 -5.11
CA LYS A 72 3.79 -13.69 -3.65
C LYS A 72 2.69 -12.80 -3.07
N ALA A 73 2.46 -11.64 -3.70
CA ALA A 73 1.37 -10.76 -3.30
C ALA A 73 -0.01 -11.42 -3.51
N MET A 74 -0.21 -12.13 -4.64
CA MET A 74 -1.43 -12.91 -4.92
C MET A 74 -1.61 -14.07 -3.94
N ASP A 75 -0.54 -14.83 -3.65
CA ASP A 75 -0.55 -15.93 -2.68
C ASP A 75 -0.92 -15.45 -1.27
N TYR A 76 -0.46 -14.24 -0.90
CA TYR A 76 -0.86 -13.62 0.36
C TYR A 76 -2.31 -13.10 0.31
N GLY A 77 -2.85 -12.76 -0.85
CA GLY A 77 -4.20 -12.24 -1.02
C GLY A 77 -4.19 -10.81 -1.55
N LEU A 78 -3.85 -10.64 -2.83
CA LEU A 78 -3.97 -9.38 -3.54
C LEU A 78 -5.45 -9.13 -3.84
N ILE A 79 -6.01 -8.02 -3.34
CA ILE A 79 -7.42 -7.69 -3.55
C ILE A 79 -7.53 -6.71 -4.71
N GLY A 80 -8.33 -7.05 -5.71
CA GLY A 80 -8.66 -6.18 -6.83
C GLY A 80 -10.08 -5.65 -6.75
N VAL A 81 -10.30 -4.47 -7.31
CA VAL A 81 -11.62 -3.90 -7.56
C VAL A 81 -11.87 -3.87 -9.07
N PHE A 82 -13.04 -4.34 -9.48
CA PHE A 82 -13.35 -4.63 -10.88
C PHE A 82 -14.63 -3.96 -11.33
N HIS A 83 -14.68 -3.54 -12.59
CA HIS A 83 -15.88 -3.06 -13.28
C HIS A 83 -16.17 -4.01 -14.44
N GLY A 84 -17.13 -4.93 -14.26
CA GLY A 84 -17.20 -6.13 -15.09
C GLY A 84 -15.92 -6.96 -14.93
N ASP A 85 -15.33 -7.45 -16.02
CA ASP A 85 -14.07 -8.21 -15.98
C ASP A 85 -12.82 -7.31 -15.96
N GLU A 86 -12.97 -5.99 -16.04
CA GLU A 86 -11.84 -5.07 -16.07
C GLU A 86 -11.33 -4.75 -14.66
N LEU A 87 -10.04 -5.01 -14.41
CA LEU A 87 -9.36 -4.56 -13.19
C LEU A 87 -9.29 -3.04 -13.16
N ALA A 88 -9.99 -2.40 -12.21
CA ALA A 88 -9.98 -0.95 -12.02
C ALA A 88 -8.87 -0.49 -11.05
N GLY A 89 -8.44 -1.36 -10.15
CA GLY A 89 -7.35 -1.12 -9.20
C GLY A 89 -7.13 -2.33 -8.30
N PHE A 90 -6.06 -2.32 -7.51
CA PHE A 90 -5.77 -3.37 -6.54
C PHE A 90 -5.03 -2.81 -5.32
N MET A 91 -4.98 -3.59 -4.26
CA MET A 91 -4.13 -3.35 -3.10
C MET A 91 -3.68 -4.67 -2.48
N GLY A 92 -2.48 -4.68 -1.91
CA GLY A 92 -1.90 -5.87 -1.31
C GLY A 92 -1.10 -5.59 -0.06
N VAL A 93 -0.26 -6.55 0.26
CA VAL A 93 0.71 -6.48 1.34
C VAL A 93 2.06 -6.87 0.76
N HIS A 94 3.09 -6.12 1.09
CA HIS A 94 4.45 -6.43 0.69
C HIS A 94 4.92 -7.69 1.43
N GLU A 95 4.95 -8.82 0.71
CA GLU A 95 5.40 -10.12 1.22
C GLU A 95 6.95 -10.20 1.16
N GLY A 96 7.59 -10.83 2.16
CA GLY A 96 9.06 -10.98 2.23
C GLY A 96 9.79 -10.24 3.35
N GLY A 97 9.10 -9.70 4.37
CA GLY A 97 9.75 -9.30 5.63
C GLY A 97 9.06 -8.23 6.45
N SER A 98 8.35 -7.28 5.83
CA SER A 98 7.59 -6.27 6.58
C SER A 98 6.19 -6.81 6.91
N GLY A 99 5.42 -7.26 5.93
CA GLY A 99 3.97 -7.41 6.13
C GLY A 99 3.25 -6.06 6.18
N SER A 100 3.92 -5.01 5.70
CA SER A 100 3.37 -3.68 5.50
C SER A 100 2.36 -3.71 4.37
N MET A 101 1.16 -3.21 4.64
CA MET A 101 0.19 -2.87 3.62
C MET A 101 0.80 -1.82 2.69
N GLY A 102 0.56 -2.00 1.40
CA GLY A 102 1.11 -1.14 0.36
C GLY A 102 0.72 -1.74 -0.98
N MET A 103 1.29 -1.26 -2.09
CA MET A 103 0.84 -1.68 -3.43
C MET A 103 -0.60 -1.24 -3.77
N LEU A 104 -1.07 -0.11 -3.23
CA LEU A 104 -2.37 0.43 -3.58
C LEU A 104 -2.29 1.19 -4.92
N GLU A 105 -2.94 0.67 -5.94
CA GLU A 105 -3.04 1.30 -7.26
C GLU A 105 -4.46 1.34 -7.78
N VAL A 106 -4.83 2.45 -8.44
CA VAL A 106 -6.11 2.61 -9.14
C VAL A 106 -5.82 3.22 -10.50
N LYS A 107 -6.37 2.65 -11.57
CA LYS A 107 -6.25 3.21 -12.93
C LYS A 107 -6.80 4.64 -12.97
N ASP A 108 -6.16 5.52 -13.74
CA ASP A 108 -6.49 6.95 -13.76
C ASP A 108 -7.96 7.26 -14.08
N CYS A 109 -8.56 6.51 -15.01
CA CYS A 109 -9.98 6.64 -15.37
C CYS A 109 -10.96 6.27 -14.24
N TYR A 110 -10.51 5.52 -13.24
CA TYR A 110 -11.29 5.06 -12.10
C TYR A 110 -10.94 5.78 -10.79
N LYS A 111 -9.96 6.70 -10.81
CA LYS A 111 -9.60 7.53 -9.64
C LYS A 111 -10.76 8.45 -9.24
N ARG A 112 -10.70 8.94 -7.99
CA ARG A 112 -11.67 9.89 -7.40
C ARG A 112 -13.12 9.36 -7.27
N LYS A 113 -13.30 8.04 -7.32
CA LYS A 113 -14.58 7.35 -7.09
C LYS A 113 -14.66 6.63 -5.73
N GLY A 114 -13.71 6.86 -4.83
CA GLY A 114 -13.64 6.19 -3.51
C GLY A 114 -13.00 4.80 -3.52
N LEU A 115 -12.58 4.29 -4.68
CA LEU A 115 -12.05 2.92 -4.81
C LEU A 115 -10.78 2.67 -3.98
N GLY A 116 -9.89 3.65 -3.87
CA GLY A 116 -8.67 3.51 -3.05
C GLY A 116 -8.99 3.29 -1.57
N SER A 117 -9.91 4.08 -1.02
CA SER A 117 -10.36 3.92 0.37
C SER A 117 -11.07 2.58 0.58
N ALA A 118 -11.82 2.12 -0.42
CA ALA A 118 -12.54 0.86 -0.35
C ALA A 118 -11.57 -0.35 -0.38
N LEU A 119 -10.56 -0.31 -1.25
CA LEU A 119 -9.48 -1.31 -1.31
C LEU A 119 -8.70 -1.36 0.00
N GLU A 120 -8.33 -0.21 0.56
CA GLU A 120 -7.57 -0.14 1.81
C GLU A 120 -8.36 -0.74 2.99
N LYS A 121 -9.64 -0.38 3.13
CA LYS A 121 -10.50 -0.99 4.15
C LYS A 121 -10.67 -2.49 3.95
N ALA A 122 -10.75 -2.97 2.70
CA ALA A 122 -10.84 -4.40 2.41
C ALA A 122 -9.56 -5.15 2.84
N VAL A 123 -8.37 -4.60 2.54
CA VAL A 123 -7.09 -5.19 2.96
C VAL A 123 -6.91 -5.13 4.48
N ILE A 124 -7.32 -4.03 5.13
CA ILE A 124 -7.34 -3.92 6.59
C ILE A 124 -8.22 -5.01 7.21
N ASN A 125 -9.45 -5.19 6.72
CA ASN A 125 -10.35 -6.23 7.19
C ASN A 125 -9.75 -7.62 7.03
N MET A 126 -9.12 -7.91 5.89
CA MET A 126 -8.40 -9.17 5.66
C MET A 126 -7.26 -9.37 6.67
N GLN A 127 -6.50 -8.33 7.01
CA GLN A 127 -5.45 -8.41 8.02
C GLN A 127 -6.02 -8.66 9.42
N LEU A 128 -7.08 -7.94 9.81
CA LEU A 128 -7.75 -8.11 11.10
C LEU A 128 -8.34 -9.51 11.26
N GLU A 129 -9.00 -10.04 10.22
CA GLU A 129 -9.54 -11.41 10.20
C GLU A 129 -8.44 -12.46 10.42
N ARG A 130 -7.24 -12.19 9.92
CA ARG A 130 -6.05 -13.03 10.12
C ARG A 130 -5.34 -12.81 11.46
N GLY A 131 -5.92 -12.01 12.35
CA GLY A 131 -5.32 -11.67 13.65
C GLY A 131 -4.05 -10.83 13.55
N LYS A 132 -3.84 -10.12 12.44
CA LYS A 132 -2.69 -9.24 12.22
C LYS A 132 -3.02 -7.81 12.63
N ILE A 133 -2.00 -7.06 13.02
CA ILE A 133 -2.09 -5.61 13.18
C ILE A 133 -1.88 -4.99 11.80
N PRO A 134 -2.91 -4.35 11.21
CA PRO A 134 -2.76 -3.73 9.89
C PRO A 134 -1.95 -2.44 10.03
N TYR A 135 -0.90 -2.34 9.24
CA TYR A 135 -0.02 -1.18 9.21
C TYR A 135 0.51 -0.98 7.79
N GLY A 136 0.85 0.26 7.45
CA GLY A 136 1.41 0.62 6.15
C GLY A 136 2.57 1.58 6.30
N GLU A 137 3.30 1.77 5.21
CA GLU A 137 4.44 2.66 5.16
C GLU A 137 4.29 3.61 3.98
N ILE A 138 4.38 4.91 4.25
CA ILE A 138 4.05 5.95 3.29
C ILE A 138 5.17 6.98 3.23
N PHE A 139 5.57 7.34 2.03
CA PHE A 139 6.48 8.45 1.80
C PHE A 139 5.91 9.76 2.34
N ILE A 140 6.72 10.53 3.07
CA ILE A 140 6.24 11.74 3.75
C ILE A 140 5.75 12.84 2.80
N ASP A 141 6.14 12.79 1.53
CA ASP A 141 5.72 13.71 0.47
C ASP A 141 4.50 13.20 -0.33
N ASN A 142 4.08 11.96 -0.10
CA ASN A 142 2.88 11.38 -0.73
C ASN A 142 1.60 11.88 -0.04
N THR A 143 1.29 13.15 -0.28
CA THR A 143 0.15 13.85 0.31
C THR A 143 -1.19 13.18 0.00
N ALA A 144 -1.31 12.52 -1.16
CA ALA A 144 -2.52 11.80 -1.54
C ALA A 144 -2.74 10.57 -0.64
N SER A 145 -1.69 9.79 -0.41
CA SER A 145 -1.76 8.63 0.48
C SER A 145 -1.96 9.06 1.92
N LEU A 146 -1.24 10.08 2.42
CA LEU A 146 -1.44 10.57 3.78
C LEU A 146 -2.90 10.98 4.05
N LYS A 147 -3.53 11.73 3.13
CA LYS A 147 -4.95 12.09 3.23
C LYS A 147 -5.88 10.89 3.17
N LEU A 148 -5.52 9.86 2.40
CA LEU A 148 -6.28 8.62 2.34
C LEU A 148 -6.31 7.92 3.70
N GLN A 149 -5.16 7.83 4.38
CA GLN A 149 -5.05 7.21 5.69
C GLN A 149 -5.93 7.90 6.73
N GLU A 150 -5.87 9.24 6.78
CA GLU A 150 -6.73 10.04 7.65
C GLU A 150 -8.22 9.81 7.35
N HIS A 151 -8.58 9.77 6.06
CA HIS A 151 -9.96 9.53 5.62
C HIS A 151 -10.47 8.12 5.97
N VAL A 152 -9.59 7.11 5.93
CA VAL A 152 -9.93 5.73 6.32
C VAL A 152 -10.01 5.60 7.85
N GLY A 153 -9.45 6.54 8.62
CA GLY A 153 -9.45 6.53 10.08
C GLY A 153 -8.20 5.90 10.69
N LEU A 154 -7.10 5.84 9.93
CA LEU A 154 -5.81 5.35 10.40
C LEU A 154 -5.05 6.46 11.14
N THR A 155 -4.15 6.03 12.03
CA THR A 155 -3.26 6.96 12.74
C THR A 155 -1.90 6.98 12.06
N ILE A 156 -1.43 8.18 11.72
CA ILE A 156 -0.07 8.40 11.21
C ILE A 156 0.86 8.49 12.42
N GLY A 157 1.92 7.69 12.44
CA GLY A 157 2.92 7.72 13.49
C GLY A 157 3.68 9.05 13.54
N ASP A 158 4.11 9.45 14.73
CA ASP A 158 4.88 10.68 14.98
C ASP A 158 6.39 10.52 14.71
N ARG A 159 6.84 9.30 14.41
CA ARG A 159 8.24 8.95 14.14
C ARG A 159 8.45 8.55 12.69
N LEU A 160 9.59 8.99 12.15
CA LEU A 160 10.06 8.59 10.84
C LEU A 160 10.68 7.20 10.88
N THR A 161 10.37 6.41 9.86
CA THR A 161 11.04 5.14 9.53
C THR A 161 11.90 5.36 8.29
N TYR A 162 13.08 4.77 8.29
CA TYR A 162 14.05 4.91 7.21
C TYR A 162 14.39 3.54 6.65
N TRP A 163 14.30 3.41 5.33
CA TRP A 163 14.75 2.23 4.63
C TRP A 163 16.19 2.41 4.18
N PHE A 164 17.04 1.47 4.59
CA PHE A 164 18.44 1.38 4.15
C PHE A 164 18.56 0.21 3.18
N TYR A 165 18.99 0.51 1.96
CA TYR A 165 19.35 -0.52 0.97
C TYR A 165 20.87 -0.60 0.85
N LYS A 166 21.37 -1.77 0.47
CA LYS A 166 22.80 -2.03 0.27
C LYS A 166 23.20 -1.79 -1.18
#